data_AF-A0A923WP98-F1
#
_entry.id   AF-A0A923WP98-F1
#
_cell.length_a   1.000
_cell.length_b   1.000
_cell.length_c   1.000
_cell.angle_alpha   90.00
_cell.angle_beta   90.00
_cell.angle_gamma   90.00
#
_symmetry.space_group_name_H-M   'P 1'
#
loop_
_entity.id
_entity.type
_entity.pdbx_description
1 polymer ?
#
loop_
_entity_poly.entity_id
_entity_poly.type
_entity_poly.pdbx_seq_one_letter_code
_entity_poly.pdbx_strand_id
1 'polypeptide(L)'
;MKKHVFALIASIALCSTGWAQTSVSAPWVRATVPQQSASGAFLQLRSPDAARLVSVSSPAAQSGELHKMEMVGQLMKMGEVDGIDLPAGQTVHLASGGFHIMLLGLKRQLKEGDSVALTLIVERKNGKRETVLVNAPVKPLAYAGSPGAAPMHH
;
A
#
# COMPACT_ATOMS: atom_id res chain seq x y z
N MET A 1 20.45 -27.17 -53.81
CA MET A 1 20.31 -25.71 -54.00
C MET A 1 19.06 -25.22 -53.28
N LYS A 2 19.17 -24.71 -52.05
CA LYS A 2 18.09 -23.99 -51.34
C LYS A 2 18.69 -23.06 -50.26
N LYS A 3 19.04 -21.89 -50.77
CA LYS A 3 19.22 -20.54 -50.21
C LYS A 3 19.03 -20.42 -48.69
N HIS A 4 20.14 -20.13 -47.99
CA HIS A 4 20.15 -19.63 -46.62
C HIS A 4 19.74 -18.15 -46.62
N VAL A 5 18.75 -17.77 -45.81
CA VAL A 5 18.44 -16.37 -45.51
C VAL A 5 18.92 -16.10 -44.09
N PHE A 6 20.02 -15.34 -43.99
CA PHE A 6 20.55 -14.78 -42.75
C PHE A 6 19.70 -13.55 -42.41
N ALA A 7 18.97 -13.57 -41.29
CA ALA A 7 18.32 -12.40 -40.73
C ALA A 7 19.00 -12.06 -39.40
N LEU A 8 19.87 -11.06 -39.44
CA LEU A 8 20.52 -10.44 -38.29
C LEU A 8 19.55 -9.40 -37.71
N ILE A 9 18.93 -9.69 -36.56
CA ILE A 9 18.12 -8.71 -35.83
C ILE A 9 18.92 -8.29 -34.59
N ALA A 10 19.29 -7.01 -34.57
CA ALA A 10 20.02 -6.34 -33.52
C ALA A 10 19.25 -6.42 -32.19
N SER A 11 19.91 -6.95 -31.16
CA SER A 11 19.40 -6.97 -29.80
C SER A 11 19.56 -5.58 -29.18
N ILE A 12 18.46 -4.84 -29.04
CA ILE A 12 18.40 -3.66 -28.18
C ILE A 12 18.44 -4.18 -26.75
N ALA A 13 19.59 -4.03 -26.09
CA ALA A 13 19.71 -4.20 -24.66
C ALA A 13 18.95 -3.04 -23.97
N LEU A 14 17.67 -3.27 -23.64
CA LEU A 14 17.01 -2.46 -22.61
C LEU A 14 17.76 -2.72 -21.30
N CYS A 15 18.69 -1.84 -20.97
CA CYS A 15 19.28 -1.80 -19.64
C CYS A 15 18.17 -1.38 -18.67
N SER A 16 17.43 -2.36 -18.16
CA SER A 16 16.50 -2.16 -17.05
C SER A 16 17.35 -1.75 -15.86
N THR A 17 17.41 -0.45 -15.58
CA THR A 17 17.88 0.02 -14.29
C THR A 17 16.85 -0.47 -13.27
N GLY A 18 17.04 -1.70 -12.79
CA GLY A 18 16.25 -2.31 -11.75
C GLY A 18 16.51 -1.57 -10.46
N TRP A 19 15.77 -0.48 -10.24
CA TRP A 19 15.70 0.13 -8.93
C TRP A 19 15.06 -0.91 -8.04
N ALA A 20 15.71 -1.22 -6.93
CA ALA A 20 15.15 -2.15 -5.97
C ALA A 20 13.77 -1.60 -5.54
N GLN A 21 12.73 -2.35 -5.89
CA GLN A 21 11.34 -1.89 -5.84
C GLN A 21 10.85 -1.93 -4.38
N THR A 22 9.99 -0.99 -4.01
CA THR A 22 9.31 -1.00 -2.72
C THR A 22 8.42 -2.23 -2.66
N SER A 23 8.63 -3.09 -1.66
CA SER A 23 7.86 -4.31 -1.48
C SER A 23 6.66 -4.08 -0.56
N VAL A 24 5.57 -4.78 -0.86
CA VAL A 24 4.33 -4.80 -0.09
C VAL A 24 4.11 -6.21 0.42
N SER A 25 3.85 -6.36 1.72
CA SER A 25 3.49 -7.65 2.32
C SER A 25 2.22 -7.56 3.15
N ALA A 26 1.51 -8.69 3.24
CA ALA A 26 0.28 -8.86 4.00
C ALA A 26 -0.78 -7.76 3.81
N PRO A 27 -1.11 -7.35 2.56
CA PRO A 27 -2.16 -6.35 2.37
C PRO A 27 -3.54 -6.92 2.70
N TRP A 28 -4.40 -6.09 3.27
CA TRP A 28 -5.81 -6.41 3.47
C TRP A 28 -6.65 -5.14 3.66
N VAL A 29 -7.96 -5.25 3.41
CA VAL A 29 -8.94 -4.18 3.64
C VAL A 29 -10.00 -4.69 4.59
N ARG A 30 -10.47 -3.84 5.51
CA ARG A 30 -11.56 -4.22 6.41
C ARG A 30 -12.89 -4.27 5.65
N ALA A 31 -13.68 -5.33 5.87
CA ALA A 31 -15.05 -5.40 5.38
C ALA A 31 -15.90 -4.25 5.95
N THR A 32 -16.99 -3.92 5.28
CA THR A 32 -17.93 -2.90 5.73
C THR A 32 -19.33 -3.47 5.95
N VAL A 33 -20.06 -2.88 6.89
CA VAL A 33 -21.51 -3.12 7.02
C VAL A 33 -22.26 -2.37 5.91
N PRO A 34 -23.53 -2.72 5.63
CA PRO A 34 -24.38 -1.92 4.76
C PRO A 34 -24.36 -0.43 5.17
N GLN A 35 -24.46 0.48 4.18
CA GLN A 35 -24.42 1.95 4.35
C GLN A 35 -23.10 2.57 4.83
N GLN A 36 -22.11 1.80 5.30
CA GLN A 36 -20.81 2.35 5.65
C GLN A 36 -20.04 2.81 4.39
N SER A 37 -19.66 4.08 4.36
CA SER A 37 -19.06 4.76 3.20
C SER A 37 -17.54 4.89 3.25
N ALA A 38 -16.89 4.34 4.28
CA ALA A 38 -15.44 4.39 4.46
C ALA A 38 -14.88 3.06 4.98
N SER A 39 -13.64 2.72 4.62
CA SER A 39 -12.94 1.56 5.19
C SER A 39 -11.43 1.77 5.30
N GLY A 40 -10.81 1.08 6.25
CA GLY A 40 -9.37 1.05 6.44
C GLY A 40 -8.70 -0.04 5.60
N ALA A 41 -7.58 0.30 4.98
CA ALA A 41 -6.67 -0.63 4.32
C ALA A 41 -5.31 -0.65 5.06
N PHE A 42 -4.75 -1.86 5.16
CA PHE A 42 -3.61 -2.18 6.01
C PHE A 42 -2.64 -3.06 5.23
N LEU A 43 -1.35 -2.84 5.43
CA LEU A 43 -0.27 -3.52 4.71
C LEU A 43 1.07 -3.22 5.37
N GLN A 44 2.12 -3.91 4.94
CA GLN A 44 3.49 -3.59 5.30
C GLN A 44 4.24 -3.08 4.08
N LEU A 45 5.01 -2.01 4.25
CA LEU A 45 5.88 -1.46 3.21
C LEU A 45 7.34 -1.60 3.61
N ARG A 46 8.18 -2.00 2.67
CA ARG A 46 9.63 -1.94 2.84
C ARG A 46 10.25 -1.37 1.57
N SER A 47 10.90 -0.22 1.71
CA SER A 47 11.69 0.35 0.63
C SER A 47 13.18 0.09 0.89
N PRO A 48 13.96 -0.30 -0.12
CA PRO A 48 15.40 -0.53 0.05
C PRO A 48 16.16 0.79 0.30
N ASP A 49 15.67 1.90 -0.24
CA ASP A 49 16.19 3.25 -0.01
C ASP A 49 15.24 4.04 0.88
N ALA A 50 15.72 5.17 1.40
CA ALA A 50 14.86 6.11 2.11
C ALA A 50 13.84 6.71 1.12
N ALA A 51 12.56 6.54 1.42
CA ALA A 51 11.44 6.95 0.60
C ALA A 51 10.28 7.45 1.47
N ARG A 52 9.20 7.87 0.84
CA ARG A 52 7.97 8.32 1.49
C ARG A 52 6.76 7.85 0.69
N LEU A 53 5.80 7.20 1.32
CA LEU A 53 4.49 6.98 0.74
C LEU A 53 3.74 8.32 0.75
N VAL A 54 3.39 8.85 -0.41
CA VAL A 54 2.81 10.21 -0.54
C VAL A 54 1.40 10.22 -1.08
N SER A 55 0.92 9.12 -1.65
CA SER A 55 -0.44 9.04 -2.16
C SER A 55 -0.94 7.60 -2.23
N VAL A 56 -2.25 7.45 -2.09
CA VAL A 56 -2.98 6.20 -2.31
C VAL A 56 -4.28 6.51 -3.04
N SER A 57 -4.66 5.63 -3.96
CA SER A 57 -5.96 5.69 -4.63
C SER A 57 -6.52 4.30 -4.89
N SER A 58 -7.84 4.23 -5.08
CA SER A 58 -8.53 2.99 -5.44
C SER A 58 -9.74 3.28 -6.31
N PRO A 59 -10.03 2.47 -7.35
CA PRO A 59 -11.28 2.60 -8.08
C PRO A 59 -12.52 2.30 -7.21
N ALA A 60 -12.36 1.61 -6.07
CA ALA A 60 -13.44 1.24 -5.17
C ALA A 60 -13.96 2.41 -4.31
N ALA A 61 -13.22 3.52 -4.25
CA ALA A 61 -13.49 4.68 -3.41
C ALA A 61 -13.45 5.99 -4.21
N GLN A 62 -13.92 7.08 -3.62
CA GLN A 62 -13.78 8.43 -4.17
C GLN A 62 -12.38 8.98 -3.90
N SER A 63 -11.86 8.77 -2.69
CA SER A 63 -10.51 9.17 -2.29
C SER A 63 -9.83 8.09 -1.44
N GLY A 64 -8.50 8.12 -1.47
CA GLY A 64 -7.65 7.39 -0.55
C GLY A 64 -6.78 8.39 0.21
N GLU A 65 -6.78 8.29 1.53
CA GLU A 65 -6.05 9.17 2.42
C GLU A 65 -5.08 8.36 3.28
N LEU A 66 -3.97 8.97 3.69
CA LEU A 66 -3.01 8.38 4.61
C LEU A 66 -3.28 8.93 6.00
N HIS A 67 -3.53 8.06 6.97
CA HIS A 67 -3.93 8.47 8.32
C HIS A 67 -2.96 7.90 9.34
N LYS A 68 -2.88 8.59 10.49
CA LYS A 68 -2.13 8.15 11.68
C LYS A 68 -3.04 8.24 12.89
N MET A 69 -2.95 7.23 13.76
CA MET A 69 -3.44 7.34 15.14
C MET A 69 -2.29 7.74 16.05
N GLU A 70 -2.49 8.76 16.88
CA GLU A 70 -1.51 9.20 17.87
C GLU A 70 -2.16 9.64 19.18
N MET A 71 -1.44 9.43 20.28
CA MET A 71 -1.83 9.93 21.59
C MET A 71 -1.48 11.41 21.69
N VAL A 72 -2.49 12.26 21.85
CA VAL A 72 -2.33 13.67 22.20
C VAL A 72 -2.77 13.83 23.65
N GLY A 73 -1.79 13.81 24.56
CA GLY A 73 -2.06 13.72 25.99
C GLY A 73 -2.66 12.36 26.35
N GLN A 74 -3.92 12.34 26.79
CA GLN A 74 -4.67 11.11 27.12
C GLN A 74 -5.69 10.73 26.02
N LEU A 75 -5.77 11.49 24.93
CA LEU A 75 -6.72 11.26 23.85
C LEU A 75 -6.05 10.60 22.65
N MET A 76 -6.62 9.49 22.19
CA MET A 76 -6.28 8.94 20.87
C MET A 76 -6.91 9.80 19.78
N LYS A 77 -6.08 10.39 18.93
CA LYS A 77 -6.50 11.18 17.77
C LYS A 77 -6.15 10.44 16.49
N MET A 78 -7.13 10.34 15.60
CA MET A 78 -6.93 9.90 14.21
C MET A 78 -6.90 11.14 13.32
N GLY A 79 -5.95 11.21 12.39
CA GLY A 79 -5.86 12.33 11.45
C GLY A 79 -5.11 11.96 10.17
N GLU A 80 -5.48 12.65 9.10
CA GLU A 80 -4.77 12.60 7.82
C GLU A 80 -3.35 13.14 7.96
N VAL A 81 -2.43 12.56 7.19
CA VAL A 81 -1.03 12.99 7.06
C VAL A 81 -0.67 13.08 5.57
N ASP A 82 0.19 14.03 5.23
CA ASP A 82 0.63 14.24 3.83
C ASP A 82 1.48 13.09 3.27
N GLY A 83 1.95 12.19 4.13
CA GLY A 83 2.76 11.05 3.74
C GLY A 83 3.37 10.30 4.91
N ILE A 84 3.81 9.08 4.65
CA ILE A 84 4.41 8.16 5.63
C ILE A 84 5.84 7.88 5.20
N ASP A 85 6.79 8.20 6.07
CA ASP A 85 8.20 7.94 5.81
C ASP A 85 8.50 6.44 5.81
N LEU A 86 9.31 6.01 4.84
CA LEU A 86 9.80 4.65 4.68
C LEU A 86 11.32 4.68 4.85
N PRO A 87 11.84 4.42 6.07
CA PRO A 87 13.28 4.36 6.30
C PRO A 87 13.91 3.23 5.47
N ALA A 88 15.11 3.48 4.94
CA ALA A 88 15.82 2.54 4.07
C ALA A 88 15.99 1.18 4.76
N GLY A 89 15.53 0.12 4.09
CA GLY A 89 15.64 -1.24 4.59
C GLY A 89 14.88 -1.50 5.89
N GLN A 90 13.88 -0.68 6.24
CA GLN A 90 12.98 -0.94 7.37
C GLN A 90 11.57 -1.25 6.87
N THR A 91 10.88 -2.11 7.60
CA THR A 91 9.48 -2.42 7.34
C THR A 91 8.62 -1.46 8.15
N VAL A 92 7.77 -0.71 7.46
CA VAL A 92 6.77 0.17 8.05
C VAL A 92 5.42 -0.52 8.02
N HIS A 93 4.80 -0.63 9.18
CA HIS A 93 3.52 -1.29 9.36
C HIS A 93 2.38 -0.28 9.29
N LEU A 94 1.54 -0.42 8.27
CA LEU A 94 0.24 0.26 8.22
C LEU A 94 -0.79 -0.68 8.85
N ALA A 95 -0.99 -0.54 10.16
CA ALA A 95 -1.79 -1.41 11.00
C ALA A 95 -2.82 -0.61 11.83
N SER A 96 -3.87 -1.30 12.29
CA SER A 96 -4.85 -0.71 13.19
C SER A 96 -4.18 -0.19 14.47
N GLY A 97 -4.49 1.04 14.88
CA GLY A 97 -3.84 1.69 16.03
C GLY A 97 -2.59 2.50 15.68
N GLY A 98 -2.14 2.49 14.42
CA GLY A 98 -1.00 3.29 13.94
C GLY A 98 -1.30 3.97 12.61
N PHE A 99 -0.34 3.92 11.68
CA PHE A 99 -0.56 4.36 10.31
C PHE A 99 -1.53 3.44 9.59
N HIS A 100 -2.38 3.98 8.73
CA HIS A 100 -3.28 3.20 7.89
C HIS A 100 -3.75 4.02 6.68
N ILE A 101 -4.30 3.34 5.67
CA ILE A 101 -4.95 3.99 4.54
C ILE A 101 -6.45 4.06 4.83
N MET A 102 -7.05 5.23 4.67
CA MET A 102 -8.50 5.41 4.69
C MET A 102 -9.04 5.54 3.27
N LEU A 103 -9.98 4.66 2.91
CA LEU A 103 -10.74 4.74 1.67
C LEU A 103 -12.07 5.42 1.97
N LEU A 104 -12.31 6.61 1.42
CA LEU A 104 -13.54 7.38 1.64
C LEU A 104 -14.42 7.40 0.40
N GLY A 105 -15.74 7.51 0.62
CA GLY A 105 -16.72 7.51 -0.45
C GLY A 105 -16.74 6.19 -1.21
N LEU A 106 -16.83 5.07 -0.47
CA LEU A 106 -16.93 3.73 -1.05
C LEU A 106 -18.09 3.65 -2.05
N LYS A 107 -17.80 3.21 -3.27
CA LYS A 107 -18.79 3.10 -4.36
C LYS A 107 -19.69 1.86 -4.23
N ARG A 108 -19.28 0.93 -3.38
CA ARG A 108 -20.00 -0.31 -3.05
C ARG A 108 -19.61 -0.77 -1.66
N GLN A 109 -20.45 -1.62 -1.06
CA GLN A 109 -20.07 -2.36 0.14
C GLN A 109 -18.86 -3.26 -0.14
N LEU A 110 -17.93 -3.37 0.81
CA LEU A 110 -16.80 -4.30 0.78
C LEU A 110 -17.14 -5.51 1.64
N LYS A 111 -17.27 -6.69 1.03
CA LYS A 111 -17.62 -7.94 1.71
C LYS A 111 -16.39 -8.84 1.82
N GLU A 112 -16.36 -9.68 2.85
CA GLU A 112 -15.34 -10.72 2.94
C GLU A 112 -15.27 -11.55 1.65
N GLY A 113 -14.06 -11.86 1.20
CA GLY A 113 -13.81 -12.57 -0.05
C GLY A 113 -13.68 -11.65 -1.27
N ASP A 114 -14.10 -10.39 -1.17
CA ASP A 114 -13.78 -9.38 -2.19
C ASP A 114 -12.27 -9.09 -2.23
N SER A 115 -11.84 -8.45 -3.30
CA SER A 115 -10.52 -7.84 -3.39
C SER A 115 -10.61 -6.37 -3.80
N VAL A 116 -9.73 -5.55 -3.25
CA VAL A 116 -9.65 -4.11 -3.51
C VAL A 116 -8.29 -3.79 -4.12
N ALA A 117 -8.30 -3.25 -5.32
CA ALA A 117 -7.09 -2.72 -5.96
C ALA A 117 -6.72 -1.37 -5.32
N LEU A 118 -5.45 -1.21 -4.96
CA LEU A 118 -4.86 0.03 -4.47
C LEU A 118 -3.68 0.41 -5.37
N THR A 119 -3.55 1.69 -5.64
CA THR A 119 -2.38 2.28 -6.29
C THR A 119 -1.69 3.18 -5.28
N LEU A 120 -0.47 2.82 -4.90
CA LEU A 120 0.37 3.58 -3.97
C LEU A 120 1.43 4.34 -4.76
N ILE A 121 1.68 5.60 -4.39
CA ILE A 121 2.77 6.40 -4.94
C ILE A 121 3.83 6.59 -3.87
N VAL A 122 5.02 6.06 -4.12
CA VAL A 122 6.18 6.17 -3.25
C VAL A 122 7.18 7.13 -3.88
N GLU A 123 7.57 8.17 -3.16
CA GLU A 123 8.52 9.18 -3.59
C GLU A 123 9.87 8.95 -2.90
N ARG A 124 10.96 8.90 -3.67
CA ARG A 124 12.33 8.78 -3.15
C ARG A 124 12.94 10.15 -2.91
N LYS A 125 14.04 10.20 -2.15
CA LYS A 125 14.76 11.46 -1.86
C LYS A 125 15.18 12.28 -3.08
N ASN A 126 15.32 11.66 -4.26
CA ASN A 126 15.66 12.33 -5.51
C ASN A 126 14.42 12.80 -6.31
N GLY A 127 13.23 12.79 -5.70
CA GLY A 127 11.96 13.19 -6.33
C GLY A 127 11.39 12.15 -7.31
N LYS A 128 12.08 11.02 -7.56
CA LYS A 128 11.52 9.98 -8.41
C LYS A 128 10.35 9.30 -7.71
N ARG A 129 9.27 9.09 -8.46
CA ARG A 129 8.06 8.42 -8.01
C ARG A 129 7.97 7.01 -8.56
N GLU A 130 7.60 6.10 -7.68
CA GLU A 130 7.37 4.69 -7.94
C GLU A 130 5.89 4.40 -7.71
N THR A 131 5.24 3.82 -8.70
CA THR A 131 3.86 3.37 -8.60
C THR A 131 3.85 1.91 -8.17
N VAL A 132 3.26 1.61 -7.01
CA VAL A 132 3.13 0.26 -6.48
C VAL A 132 1.66 -0.15 -6.53
N LEU A 133 1.38 -1.19 -7.32
CA LEU A 133 0.03 -1.75 -7.45
C LEU A 133 -0.16 -2.87 -6.42
N VAL A 134 -1.25 -2.80 -5.67
CA VAL A 134 -1.57 -3.76 -4.61
C VAL A 134 -2.97 -4.29 -4.82
N ASN A 135 -3.13 -5.61 -4.74
CA ASN A 135 -4.45 -6.23 -4.68
C ASN A 135 -4.67 -6.74 -3.24
N ALA A 136 -5.53 -6.06 -2.49
CA ALA A 136 -5.72 -6.29 -1.07
C ALA A 136 -7.03 -7.08 -0.82
N PRO A 137 -6.97 -8.31 -0.30
CA PRO A 137 -8.18 -9.07 0.05
C PRO A 137 -8.96 -8.39 1.17
N VAL A 138 -10.28 -8.42 1.07
CA VAL A 138 -11.18 -7.93 2.11
C VAL A 138 -11.33 -8.99 3.20
N LYS A 139 -11.10 -8.59 4.46
CA LYS A 139 -11.15 -9.44 5.65
C LYS A 139 -12.32 -9.06 6.55
N PRO A 140 -12.84 -10.02 7.37
CA PRO A 140 -13.94 -9.76 8.29
C PRO A 140 -13.71 -8.56 9.22
N LEU A 141 -14.80 -7.98 9.75
CA LEU A 141 -14.74 -6.88 10.72
C LEU A 141 -13.90 -7.18 11.97
N ALA A 142 -13.90 -8.43 12.41
CA ALA A 142 -13.15 -8.91 13.57
C ALA A 142 -11.65 -9.17 13.27
N TYR A 143 -11.23 -9.09 12.01
CA TYR A 143 -9.83 -9.31 11.65
C TYR A 143 -8.98 -8.12 12.08
N ALA A 144 -7.94 -8.38 12.87
CA ALA A 144 -7.02 -7.36 13.37
C ALA A 144 -5.64 -7.37 12.67
N GLY A 145 -5.45 -8.22 11.66
CA GLY A 145 -4.12 -8.58 11.15
C GLY A 145 -3.53 -9.77 11.91
N SER A 146 -2.68 -10.56 11.27
CA SER A 146 -1.93 -11.62 11.99
C SER A 146 -1.02 -10.97 13.05
N PRO A 147 -0.93 -11.54 14.27
CA PRO A 147 -0.10 -11.00 15.35
C PRO A 147 1.38 -11.19 15.01
N GLY A 148 1.94 -10.25 14.26
CA GLY A 148 3.39 -10.01 14.15
C GLY A 148 3.83 -8.74 14.89
N ALA A 149 2.89 -8.03 15.51
CA ALA A 149 3.12 -6.85 16.33
C ALA A 149 2.05 -6.80 17.43
N ALA A 150 2.21 -7.64 18.45
CA ALA A 150 1.58 -7.34 19.73
C ALA A 150 2.36 -6.18 20.38
N PRO A 151 1.69 -5.19 21.01
CA PRO A 151 2.37 -4.39 22.01
C PRO A 151 2.69 -5.33 23.17
N MET A 152 3.98 -5.51 23.45
CA MET A 152 4.43 -6.15 24.69
C MET A 152 4.06 -5.20 25.83
N HIS A 153 2.91 -5.44 26.48
CA HIS A 153 2.66 -4.97 27.84
C HIS A 153 2.98 -6.13 28.78
N HIS A 154 4.14 -6.05 29.42
CA HIS A 154 4.44 -6.64 30.72
C HIS A 154 5.29 -5.64 31.49
#